data_AF-A0A2E3F1B3-F1
#
_entry.id   AF-A0A2E3F1B3-F1
#
_cell.length_a   1.000
_cell.length_b   1.000
_cell.length_c   1.000
_cell.angle_alpha   90.00
_cell.angle_beta   90.00
_cell.angle_gamma   90.00
#
_symmetry.space_group_name_H-M   'P 1'
#
loop_
_entity.id
_entity.type
_entity.pdbx_description
1 polymer ?
#
loop_
_entity_poly.entity_id
_entity_poly.type
_entity_poly.pdbx_seq_one_letter_code
_entity_poly.pdbx_strand_id
1 'polypeptide(L)'
;MKSLFYSILYNTSANFYVRNTLKVFKAFLPEGLKIHPSGTLKLNLKEGISLILKTNQTSYVTRELFWKGSENYEYTKIFKKLILNADVFFDIGSSIGYYSLIGAAINDNLKVWAFEPAVGPMIYLSENTKINGFEDRIKVEHLALSDRTGEVVFSEILNKKYPSTYNLSGEHNINTKPKLVSKKVKVSCDTLDSFVEKNQVKKIDLMKIDTEGVEDLILKGGSQCIAENLPIIICETLFGRIEHNLEDIMTGHGYNFYNHYEKGLKKVKTIKRADDDGVRNVFFVHPNKEHLIKEFLF
;
A
#
# COMPACT_ATOMS: atom_id res chain seq x y z
N MET A 1 -0.69 -7.85 -34.77
CA MET A 1 -0.15 -6.47 -34.89
C MET A 1 -0.11 -5.72 -33.56
N LYS A 2 -1.23 -5.57 -32.80
CA LYS A 2 -1.21 -4.89 -31.49
C LYS A 2 -0.25 -5.53 -30.46
N SER A 3 -0.13 -6.86 -30.40
CA SER A 3 0.74 -7.53 -29.41
C SER A 3 2.23 -7.27 -29.64
N LEU A 4 2.70 -7.17 -30.89
CA LEU A 4 4.12 -6.94 -31.20
C LEU A 4 4.54 -5.51 -30.84
N PHE A 5 3.72 -4.51 -31.17
CA PHE A 5 3.95 -3.12 -30.75
C PHE A 5 4.02 -2.99 -29.23
N TYR A 6 3.09 -3.62 -28.51
CA TYR A 6 3.10 -3.61 -27.04
C TYR A 6 4.32 -4.33 -26.44
N SER A 7 4.74 -5.44 -27.04
CA SER A 7 5.96 -6.15 -26.64
C SER A 7 7.20 -5.27 -26.78
N ILE A 8 7.32 -4.55 -27.91
CA ILE A 8 8.42 -3.60 -28.15
C ILE A 8 8.34 -2.42 -27.17
N LEU A 9 7.16 -1.81 -27.01
CA LEU A 9 6.97 -0.65 -26.13
C LEU A 9 7.28 -0.94 -24.66
N TYR A 10 7.01 -2.17 -24.20
CA TYR A 10 7.22 -2.59 -22.81
C TYR A 10 8.49 -3.42 -22.59
N ASN A 11 9.34 -3.53 -23.62
CA ASN A 11 10.75 -3.83 -23.42
C ASN A 11 11.39 -2.73 -22.55
N THR A 12 12.22 -3.12 -21.57
CA THR A 12 12.79 -2.21 -20.56
C THR A 12 13.44 -0.97 -21.16
N SER A 13 14.28 -1.12 -22.19
CA SER A 13 15.02 0.00 -22.78
C SER A 13 14.10 0.91 -23.58
N ALA A 14 13.25 0.35 -24.43
CA ALA A 14 12.29 1.11 -25.22
C ALA A 14 11.32 1.89 -24.33
N ASN A 15 10.77 1.23 -23.30
CA ASN A 15 9.87 1.85 -22.34
C ASN A 15 10.54 3.03 -21.63
N PHE A 16 11.80 2.86 -21.20
CA PHE A 16 12.56 3.91 -20.54
C PHE A 16 12.68 5.16 -21.42
N TYR A 17 13.11 5.05 -22.67
CA TYR A 17 13.24 6.21 -23.55
C TYR A 17 11.88 6.83 -23.86
N VAL A 18 10.90 6.03 -24.29
CA VAL A 18 9.59 6.55 -24.70
C VAL A 18 8.89 7.27 -23.54
N ARG A 19 8.82 6.68 -22.35
CA ARG A 19 8.10 7.30 -21.22
C ARG A 19 8.75 8.61 -20.77
N ASN A 20 10.08 8.67 -20.76
CA ASN A 20 10.80 9.87 -20.34
C ASN A 20 10.67 11.00 -21.37
N THR A 21 10.67 10.67 -22.66
CA THR A 21 10.35 11.64 -23.72
C THR A 21 8.91 12.17 -23.58
N LEU A 22 7.93 11.28 -23.39
CA LEU A 22 6.54 11.67 -23.19
C LEU A 22 6.33 12.51 -21.92
N LYS A 23 7.10 12.25 -20.86
CA LYS A 23 7.02 12.97 -19.59
C LYS A 23 7.34 14.46 -19.71
N VAL A 24 8.19 14.86 -20.66
CA VAL A 24 8.49 16.26 -20.97
C VAL A 24 7.20 17.01 -21.36
N PHE A 25 6.28 16.34 -22.04
CA PHE A 25 5.02 16.90 -22.53
C PHE A 25 3.83 16.61 -21.61
N LYS A 26 4.06 16.20 -20.35
CA LYS A 26 2.99 15.72 -19.43
C LYS A 26 1.78 16.64 -19.29
N ALA A 27 1.95 17.96 -19.42
CA ALA A 27 0.90 18.95 -19.25
C ALA A 27 -0.12 18.93 -20.41
N PHE A 28 0.31 18.52 -21.61
CA PHE A 28 -0.51 18.48 -22.82
C PHE A 28 -0.86 17.05 -23.25
N LEU A 29 -0.32 16.05 -22.55
CA LEU A 29 -0.46 14.65 -22.92
C LEU A 29 -1.81 14.09 -22.42
N PRO A 30 -2.68 13.60 -23.32
CA PRO A 30 -3.91 12.91 -22.95
C PRO A 30 -3.65 11.70 -22.03
N GLU A 31 -4.59 11.41 -21.13
CA GLU A 31 -4.45 10.35 -20.12
C GLU A 31 -4.19 8.96 -20.73
N GLY A 32 -4.81 8.68 -21.89
CA GLY A 32 -4.61 7.42 -22.62
C GLY A 32 -3.21 7.23 -23.21
N LEU A 33 -2.42 8.30 -23.34
CA LEU A 33 -1.02 8.26 -23.81
C LEU A 33 -0.01 8.20 -22.66
N LYS A 34 -0.46 8.31 -21.39
CA LYS A 34 0.37 8.15 -20.21
C LYS A 34 0.64 6.66 -19.94
N ILE A 35 1.67 6.13 -20.60
CA ILE A 35 2.07 4.73 -20.53
C ILE A 35 2.60 4.34 -19.14
N HIS A 36 2.53 3.05 -18.80
CA HIS A 36 3.06 2.54 -17.54
C HIS A 36 4.58 2.39 -17.60
N PRO A 37 5.30 2.60 -16.48
CA PRO A 37 6.69 2.19 -16.37
C PRO A 37 6.86 0.66 -16.42
N SER A 38 7.88 0.19 -17.13
CA SER A 38 8.40 -1.18 -17.11
C SER A 38 9.92 -1.15 -16.89
N GLY A 39 10.48 -2.16 -16.22
CA GLY A 39 11.89 -2.19 -15.82
C GLY A 39 12.10 -1.51 -14.48
N THR A 40 13.01 -0.54 -14.40
CA THR A 40 13.29 0.22 -13.17
C THR A 40 12.79 1.65 -13.25
N LEU A 41 12.33 2.21 -12.14
CA LEU A 41 11.89 3.59 -11.97
C LEU A 41 12.67 4.20 -10.81
N LYS A 42 13.43 5.27 -11.08
CA LYS A 42 14.09 6.05 -10.03
C LYS A 42 13.11 7.09 -9.49
N LEU A 43 12.87 7.09 -8.19
CA LEU A 43 12.08 8.07 -7.47
C LEU A 43 12.99 8.97 -6.65
N ASN A 44 12.81 10.29 -6.76
CA ASN A 44 13.51 11.25 -5.91
C ASN A 44 12.55 11.70 -4.81
N LEU A 45 12.90 11.46 -3.54
CA LEU A 45 12.02 11.71 -2.39
C LEU A 45 12.15 13.13 -1.81
N LYS A 46 12.96 14.01 -2.43
CA LYS A 46 13.53 15.25 -1.86
C LYS A 46 14.65 14.93 -0.85
N GLU A 47 15.44 15.94 -0.47
CA GLU A 47 16.58 15.82 0.48
C GLU A 47 17.77 14.98 -0.01
N GLY A 48 17.93 14.83 -1.34
CA GLY A 48 19.03 14.06 -1.92
C GLY A 48 18.83 12.53 -1.87
N ILE A 49 17.74 12.06 -1.27
CA ILE A 49 17.40 10.64 -1.16
C ILE A 49 16.66 10.19 -2.43
N SER A 50 17.08 9.03 -2.97
CA SER A 50 16.42 8.41 -4.11
C SER A 50 16.21 6.91 -3.90
N LEU A 51 15.09 6.41 -4.41
CA LEU A 51 14.76 4.99 -4.45
C LEU A 51 14.77 4.48 -5.88
N ILE A 52 15.06 3.18 -6.04
CA ILE A 52 14.88 2.46 -7.30
C ILE A 52 13.77 1.43 -7.11
N LEU A 53 12.72 1.53 -7.93
CA LEU A 53 11.65 0.55 -7.99
C LEU A 53 11.72 -0.24 -9.29
N LYS A 54 11.99 -1.54 -9.20
CA LYS A 54 11.62 -2.49 -10.24
C LYS A 54 10.08 -2.56 -10.35
N THR A 55 9.58 -2.58 -11.57
CA THR A 55 8.16 -2.51 -11.91
C THR A 55 7.89 -3.09 -13.30
N ASN A 56 6.62 -3.32 -13.60
CA ASN A 56 6.16 -3.67 -14.93
C ASN A 56 4.90 -2.87 -15.31
N GLN A 57 4.45 -3.08 -16.54
CA GLN A 57 3.34 -2.36 -17.18
C GLN A 57 1.95 -2.55 -16.57
N THR A 58 1.82 -3.38 -15.53
CA THR A 58 0.55 -3.63 -14.84
C THR A 58 0.43 -2.83 -13.54
N SER A 59 1.52 -2.25 -13.04
CA SER A 59 1.50 -1.49 -11.79
C SER A 59 0.82 -0.14 -12.00
N TYR A 60 -0.29 0.08 -11.28
CA TYR A 60 -0.95 1.38 -11.19
C TYR A 60 -0.14 2.34 -10.32
N VAL A 61 0.38 1.85 -9.19
CA VAL A 61 1.21 2.62 -8.25
C VAL A 61 2.37 3.30 -8.97
N THR A 62 3.23 2.56 -9.69
CA THR A 62 4.39 3.19 -10.34
C THR A 62 4.02 4.11 -11.49
N ARG A 63 2.88 3.88 -12.15
CA ARG A 63 2.33 4.82 -13.13
C ARG A 63 1.99 6.14 -12.47
N GLU A 64 1.24 6.13 -11.37
CA GLU A 64 0.87 7.33 -10.64
C GLU A 64 2.12 8.06 -10.12
N LEU A 65 3.06 7.33 -9.52
CA LEU A 65 4.32 7.88 -9.04
C LEU A 65 5.12 8.55 -10.17
N PHE A 66 5.22 7.89 -11.33
CA PHE A 66 5.92 8.46 -12.48
C PHE A 66 5.21 9.71 -13.02
N TRP A 67 3.89 9.71 -13.18
CA TRP A 67 3.15 10.79 -13.85
C TRP A 67 2.78 11.96 -12.94
N LYS A 68 2.37 11.70 -11.71
CA LYS A 68 1.91 12.71 -10.74
C LYS A 68 3.00 13.10 -9.72
N GLY A 69 4.02 12.25 -9.56
CA GLY A 69 5.10 12.44 -8.60
C GLY A 69 4.77 11.81 -7.24
N SER A 70 5.78 11.24 -6.59
CA SER A 70 5.67 10.53 -5.30
C SER A 70 5.02 11.37 -4.20
N GLU A 71 5.39 12.64 -4.11
CA GLU A 71 4.87 13.56 -3.07
C GLU A 71 3.37 13.84 -3.19
N ASN A 72 2.77 13.59 -4.35
CA ASN A 72 1.33 13.77 -4.57
C ASN A 72 0.58 12.42 -4.61
N TYR A 73 1.27 11.32 -4.32
CA TYR A 73 0.65 10.02 -4.22
C TYR A 73 0.06 9.84 -2.83
N GLU A 74 -1.27 9.79 -2.78
CA GLU A 74 -2.06 9.54 -1.57
C GLU A 74 -1.58 10.40 -0.38
N TYR A 75 -1.22 9.76 0.74
CA TYR A 75 -0.86 10.38 2.00
C TYR A 75 0.67 10.40 2.23
N THR A 76 1.48 10.25 1.17
CA THR A 76 2.95 10.19 1.26
C THR A 76 3.56 11.30 2.12
N LYS A 77 3.08 12.54 2.02
CA LYS A 77 3.58 13.67 2.82
C LYS A 77 3.39 13.45 4.32
N ILE A 78 2.21 13.00 4.71
CA ILE A 78 1.85 12.72 6.11
C ILE A 78 2.62 11.49 6.60
N PHE A 79 2.65 10.43 5.80
CA PHE A 79 3.39 9.20 6.09
C PHE A 79 4.86 9.48 6.40
N LYS A 80 5.54 10.27 5.55
CA LYS A 80 6.95 10.63 5.75
C LYS A 80 7.20 11.30 7.11
N LYS A 81 6.26 12.11 7.59
CA LYS A 81 6.39 12.79 8.89
C LYS A 81 6.15 11.86 10.07
N LEU A 82 5.18 10.97 9.97
CA LEU A 82 4.89 9.98 11.01
C LEU A 82 6.00 8.93 11.11
N ILE A 83 6.49 8.44 9.98
CA ILE A 83 7.46 7.33 9.93
C ILE A 83 8.86 7.73 10.42
N LEU A 84 9.21 9.02 10.38
CA LEU A 84 10.51 9.52 10.86
C LEU A 84 10.76 9.26 12.35
N ASN A 85 9.70 9.17 13.16
CA ASN A 85 9.78 8.93 14.59
C ASN A 85 9.22 7.55 15.00
N ALA A 86 9.05 6.65 14.03
CA ALA A 86 8.59 5.29 14.27
C ALA A 86 9.79 4.33 14.41
N ASP A 87 9.73 3.40 15.37
CA ASP A 87 10.71 2.32 15.49
C ASP A 87 10.29 1.11 14.66
N VAL A 88 8.97 0.82 14.66
CA VAL A 88 8.40 -0.35 13.97
C VAL A 88 7.19 0.05 13.13
N PHE A 89 7.21 -0.36 11.86
CA PHE A 89 6.13 -0.16 10.89
C PHE A 89 5.63 -1.48 10.33
N PHE A 90 4.31 -1.66 10.33
CA PHE A 90 3.63 -2.78 9.67
C PHE A 90 3.00 -2.26 8.38
N ASP A 91 3.47 -2.75 7.24
CA ASP A 91 2.91 -2.46 5.91
C ASP A 91 2.09 -3.65 5.44
N ILE A 92 0.79 -3.63 5.72
CA ILE A 92 -0.13 -4.73 5.42
C ILE A 92 -0.77 -4.47 4.05
N GLY A 93 -0.63 -5.42 3.12
CA GLY A 93 -0.92 -5.19 1.72
C GLY A 93 0.14 -4.28 1.08
N SER A 94 1.41 -4.65 1.26
CA SER A 94 2.55 -3.81 0.87
C SER A 94 2.70 -3.66 -0.65
N SER A 95 2.06 -4.52 -1.44
CA SER A 95 2.16 -4.54 -2.89
C SER A 95 3.62 -4.63 -3.34
N ILE A 96 4.12 -3.62 -4.06
CA ILE A 96 5.51 -3.53 -4.52
C ILE A 96 6.47 -2.88 -3.51
N GLY A 97 5.99 -2.55 -2.30
CA GLY A 97 6.80 -2.02 -1.20
C GLY A 97 6.97 -0.52 -1.13
N TYR A 98 6.14 0.28 -1.80
CA TYR A 98 6.35 1.73 -1.90
C TYR A 98 6.54 2.42 -0.54
N TYR A 99 5.63 2.21 0.41
CA TYR A 99 5.68 2.83 1.73
C TYR A 99 6.79 2.23 2.61
N SER A 100 6.97 0.91 2.58
CA SER A 100 8.09 0.23 3.24
C SER A 100 9.46 0.82 2.84
N LEU A 101 9.68 1.03 1.54
CA LEU A 101 10.93 1.56 1.00
C LEU A 101 11.11 3.04 1.33
N ILE A 102 10.05 3.85 1.30
CA ILE A 102 10.14 5.26 1.74
C ILE A 102 10.54 5.33 3.20
N GLY A 103 9.86 4.55 4.06
CA GLY A 103 10.14 4.53 5.49
C GLY A 103 11.60 4.19 5.77
N ALA A 104 12.09 3.09 5.19
CA ALA A 104 13.48 2.68 5.33
C ALA A 104 14.48 3.71 4.75
N ALA A 105 14.13 4.43 3.68
CA ALA A 105 15.04 5.38 3.06
C ALA A 105 15.23 6.68 3.87
N ILE A 106 14.24 7.07 4.69
CA ILE A 106 14.28 8.33 5.44
C ILE A 106 14.46 8.15 6.94
N ASN A 107 14.28 6.93 7.45
CA ASN A 107 14.50 6.58 8.84
C ASN A 107 15.42 5.35 8.91
N ASP A 108 16.68 5.57 9.25
CA ASP A 108 17.72 4.55 9.29
C ASP A 108 17.47 3.48 10.37
N ASN A 109 16.72 3.81 11.42
CA ASN A 109 16.44 2.91 12.54
C ASN A 109 15.13 2.13 12.39
N LEU A 110 14.34 2.44 11.35
CA LEU A 110 13.05 1.80 11.14
C LEU A 110 13.19 0.30 10.87
N LYS A 111 12.39 -0.49 11.58
CA LYS A 111 12.12 -1.90 11.24
C LYS A 111 10.76 -2.01 10.59
N VAL A 112 10.69 -2.72 9.48
CA VAL A 112 9.47 -2.89 8.69
C VAL A 112 9.12 -4.37 8.59
N TRP A 113 7.85 -4.68 8.84
CA TRP A 113 7.23 -5.95 8.49
C TRP A 113 6.25 -5.69 7.35
N ALA A 114 6.59 -6.15 6.15
CA ALA A 114 5.84 -5.90 4.93
C ALA A 114 5.11 -7.18 4.50
N PHE A 115 3.80 -7.18 4.60
CA PHE A 115 2.95 -8.35 4.33
C PHE A 115 2.33 -8.24 2.94
N GLU A 116 2.55 -9.26 2.11
CA GLU A 116 1.98 -9.33 0.77
C GLU A 116 1.69 -10.80 0.38
N PRO A 117 0.41 -11.23 0.35
CA PRO A 117 0.03 -12.59 0.00
C PRO A 117 0.07 -12.89 -1.50
N ALA A 118 0.08 -11.88 -2.39
CA ALA A 118 0.11 -12.09 -3.82
C ALA A 118 1.55 -12.32 -4.32
N VAL A 119 1.78 -13.43 -5.02
CA VAL A 119 3.12 -13.87 -5.45
C VAL A 119 3.82 -12.81 -6.30
N GLY A 120 3.12 -12.23 -7.27
CA GLY A 120 3.67 -11.20 -8.15
C GLY A 120 4.17 -9.97 -7.38
N PRO A 121 3.28 -9.24 -6.69
CA PRO A 121 3.67 -8.11 -5.84
C PRO A 121 4.76 -8.44 -4.82
N MET A 122 4.66 -9.57 -4.11
CA MET A 122 5.66 -10.01 -3.13
C MET A 122 7.06 -10.18 -3.73
N ILE A 123 7.18 -10.75 -4.93
CA ILE A 123 8.46 -10.85 -5.65
C ILE A 123 9.03 -9.45 -5.91
N TYR A 124 8.21 -8.50 -6.38
CA TYR A 124 8.67 -7.15 -6.67
C TYR A 124 9.03 -6.38 -5.39
N LEU A 125 8.28 -6.56 -4.30
CA LEU A 125 8.62 -6.04 -2.98
C LEU A 125 9.99 -6.55 -2.51
N SER A 126 10.25 -7.86 -2.65
CA SER A 126 11.55 -8.47 -2.31
C SER A 126 12.69 -7.91 -3.17
N GLU A 127 12.49 -7.83 -4.49
CA GLU A 127 13.48 -7.27 -5.40
C GLU A 127 13.75 -5.78 -5.13
N ASN A 128 12.71 -5.00 -4.84
CA ASN A 128 12.85 -3.58 -4.53
C ASN A 128 13.57 -3.38 -3.20
N THR A 129 13.26 -4.20 -2.19
CA THR A 129 13.98 -4.19 -0.90
C THR A 129 15.46 -4.43 -1.10
N LYS A 130 15.81 -5.45 -1.90
CA LYS A 130 17.19 -5.81 -2.23
C LYS A 130 17.92 -4.74 -3.04
N ILE A 131 17.32 -4.20 -4.09
CA ILE A 131 17.96 -3.20 -4.96
C ILE A 131 18.32 -1.91 -4.18
N ASN A 132 17.56 -1.58 -3.13
CA ASN A 132 17.86 -0.43 -2.28
C ASN A 132 18.70 -0.77 -1.04
N GLY A 133 19.09 -2.04 -0.85
CA GLY A 133 19.94 -2.47 0.27
C GLY A 133 19.24 -2.43 1.63
N PHE A 134 17.93 -2.70 1.67
CA PHE A 134 17.12 -2.62 2.91
C PHE A 134 16.74 -3.99 3.49
N GLU A 135 17.38 -5.08 3.04
CA GLU A 135 17.08 -6.45 3.48
C GLU A 135 17.24 -6.65 5.01
N ASP A 136 18.14 -5.90 5.65
CA ASP A 136 18.33 -5.97 7.11
C ASP A 136 17.21 -5.28 7.92
N ARG A 137 16.39 -4.44 7.26
CA ARG A 137 15.40 -3.58 7.91
C ARG A 137 13.97 -3.85 7.48
N ILE A 138 13.75 -4.33 6.26
CA ILE A 138 12.45 -4.70 5.72
C ILE A 138 12.36 -6.21 5.62
N LYS A 139 11.52 -6.80 6.47
CA LYS A 139 11.16 -8.22 6.40
C LYS A 139 9.94 -8.39 5.53
N VAL A 140 10.09 -9.16 4.46
CA VAL A 140 9.02 -9.45 3.50
C VAL A 140 8.33 -10.75 3.90
N GLU A 141 7.04 -10.64 4.24
CA GLU A 141 6.21 -11.74 4.68
C GLU A 141 5.22 -12.12 3.58
N HIS A 142 5.41 -13.29 2.97
CA HIS A 142 4.44 -13.88 2.04
C HIS A 142 3.30 -14.54 2.83
N LEU A 143 2.49 -13.69 3.46
CA LEU A 143 1.50 -14.07 4.46
C LEU A 143 0.25 -13.21 4.33
N ALA A 144 -0.93 -13.84 4.35
CA ALA A 144 -2.19 -13.14 4.54
C ALA A 144 -2.45 -12.93 6.04
N LEU A 145 -3.00 -11.77 6.40
CA LEU A 145 -3.47 -11.51 7.75
C LEU A 145 -5.00 -11.54 7.78
N SER A 146 -5.58 -12.09 8.85
CA SER A 146 -7.03 -12.19 9.03
C SER A 146 -7.39 -12.38 10.51
N ASP A 147 -8.65 -12.76 10.79
CA ASP A 147 -9.15 -13.07 12.14
C ASP A 147 -8.94 -14.54 12.55
N ARG A 148 -8.19 -15.31 11.75
CA ARG A 148 -7.86 -16.71 11.99
C ARG A 148 -6.51 -17.11 11.42
N THR A 149 -5.99 -18.23 11.90
CA THR A 149 -4.79 -18.88 11.38
C THR A 149 -5.13 -20.01 10.39
N GLY A 150 -4.16 -20.41 9.56
CA GLY A 150 -4.28 -21.57 8.67
C GLY A 150 -3.98 -21.23 7.21
N GLU A 151 -4.79 -21.75 6.28
CA GLU A 151 -4.72 -21.40 4.86
C GLU A 151 -5.99 -20.65 4.44
N VAL A 152 -5.83 -19.67 3.56
CA VAL A 152 -6.96 -19.01 2.87
C VAL A 152 -6.84 -19.15 1.37
N VAL A 153 -7.99 -19.17 0.70
CA VAL A 153 -8.04 -19.12 -0.77
C VAL A 153 -7.98 -17.66 -1.17
N PHE A 154 -6.83 -17.25 -1.70
CA PHE A 154 -6.60 -15.92 -2.25
C PHE A 154 -6.90 -15.91 -3.75
N SER A 155 -7.48 -14.82 -4.24
CA SER A 155 -7.82 -14.65 -5.65
C SER A 155 -6.85 -13.69 -6.32
N GLU A 156 -5.88 -14.25 -7.03
CA GLU A 156 -4.90 -13.45 -7.77
C GLU A 156 -5.48 -13.04 -9.12
N ILE A 157 -5.62 -11.74 -9.37
CA ILE A 157 -6.16 -11.23 -10.62
C ILE A 157 -5.16 -11.41 -11.76
N LEU A 158 -5.59 -12.04 -12.84
CA LEU A 158 -4.79 -12.23 -14.04
C LEU A 158 -5.01 -11.08 -15.03
N ASN A 159 -3.90 -10.53 -15.54
CA ASN A 159 -3.96 -9.50 -16.56
C ASN A 159 -4.16 -10.13 -17.95
N LYS A 160 -5.38 -10.03 -18.51
CA LYS A 160 -5.70 -10.54 -19.86
C LYS A 160 -4.82 -9.98 -20.97
N LYS A 161 -4.36 -8.73 -20.83
CA LYS A 161 -3.52 -8.05 -21.83
C LYS A 161 -2.07 -8.51 -21.76
N TYR A 162 -1.60 -8.92 -20.57
CA TYR A 162 -0.23 -9.32 -20.29
C TYR A 162 -0.20 -10.66 -19.51
N PRO A 163 -0.62 -11.78 -20.10
CA PRO A 163 -0.80 -13.05 -19.39
C PRO A 163 0.52 -13.68 -18.90
N SER A 164 1.65 -13.28 -19.46
CA SER A 164 2.99 -13.76 -19.09
C SER A 164 3.72 -12.81 -18.14
N THR A 165 3.02 -11.87 -17.51
CA THR A 165 3.58 -10.89 -16.57
C THR A 165 2.83 -10.97 -15.25
N TYR A 166 3.56 -10.91 -14.14
CA TYR A 166 2.96 -10.76 -12.82
C TYR A 166 2.10 -9.50 -12.76
N ASN A 167 0.85 -9.64 -12.32
CA ASN A 167 -0.03 -8.52 -12.15
C ASN A 167 0.32 -7.78 -10.85
N LEU A 168 0.60 -6.48 -10.98
CA LEU A 168 0.96 -5.57 -9.89
C LEU A 168 -0.12 -4.52 -9.65
N SER A 169 -1.31 -4.71 -10.21
CA SER A 169 -2.47 -3.88 -9.87
C SER A 169 -3.02 -4.35 -8.53
N GLY A 170 -3.12 -3.41 -7.57
CA GLY A 170 -3.66 -3.63 -6.23
C GLY A 170 -5.14 -4.05 -6.20
N GLU A 171 -5.82 -4.08 -7.34
CA GLU A 171 -7.21 -4.49 -7.42
C GLU A 171 -7.31 -6.01 -7.17
N HIS A 172 -7.57 -6.44 -5.93
CA HIS A 172 -7.60 -7.87 -5.58
C HIS A 172 -9.02 -8.43 -5.39
N ASN A 173 -10.05 -7.58 -5.40
CA ASN A 173 -11.38 -8.03 -5.02
C ASN A 173 -12.31 -8.27 -6.24
N ILE A 174 -12.61 -9.55 -6.50
CA ILE A 174 -13.51 -10.01 -7.59
C ILE A 174 -14.91 -9.35 -7.50
N ASN A 175 -15.35 -9.03 -6.29
CA ASN A 175 -16.66 -8.45 -6.01
C ASN A 175 -16.83 -6.98 -6.47
N THR A 176 -15.76 -6.33 -6.95
CA THR A 176 -15.83 -4.95 -7.49
C THR A 176 -15.87 -4.93 -9.02
N LYS A 177 -15.33 -5.97 -9.69
CA LYS A 177 -15.32 -6.08 -11.16
C LYS A 177 -15.54 -7.53 -11.61
N PRO A 178 -16.80 -7.99 -11.79
CA PRO A 178 -17.13 -9.38 -12.14
C PRO A 178 -16.60 -9.88 -13.50
N LYS A 179 -15.92 -9.02 -14.27
CA LYS A 179 -15.33 -9.34 -15.59
C LYS A 179 -13.84 -9.70 -15.55
N LEU A 180 -13.21 -9.62 -14.38
CA LEU A 180 -11.81 -9.96 -14.20
C LEU A 180 -11.62 -11.48 -14.10
N VAL A 181 -10.56 -11.98 -14.73
CA VAL A 181 -10.18 -13.40 -14.62
C VAL A 181 -9.21 -13.50 -13.46
N SER A 182 -9.46 -14.43 -12.55
CA SER A 182 -8.64 -14.66 -11.37
C SER A 182 -8.19 -16.11 -11.29
N LYS A 183 -7.00 -16.33 -10.72
CA LYS A 183 -6.51 -17.63 -10.30
C LYS A 183 -6.68 -17.75 -8.79
N LYS A 184 -7.31 -18.84 -8.34
CA LYS A 184 -7.35 -19.18 -6.91
C LYS A 184 -6.03 -19.81 -6.51
N VAL A 185 -5.39 -19.26 -5.48
CA VAL A 185 -4.16 -19.78 -4.90
C VAL A 185 -4.37 -19.94 -3.39
N LYS A 186 -3.75 -20.95 -2.80
CA LYS A 186 -3.72 -21.10 -1.35
C LYS A 186 -2.56 -20.29 -0.79
N VAL A 187 -2.81 -19.51 0.24
CA VAL A 187 -1.80 -18.70 0.93
C VAL A 187 -1.90 -18.96 2.42
N SER A 188 -0.75 -19.01 3.09
CA SER A 188 -0.69 -19.06 4.54
C SER A 188 -1.37 -17.81 5.13
N CYS A 189 -2.07 -18.02 6.24
CA CYS A 189 -2.82 -17.00 6.94
C CYS A 189 -2.47 -17.04 8.44
N ASP A 190 -2.29 -15.86 9.03
CA ASP A 190 -2.12 -15.71 10.47
C ASP A 190 -2.96 -14.55 10.99
N THR A 191 -3.10 -14.47 12.31
CA THR A 191 -3.63 -13.26 12.95
C THR A 191 -2.49 -12.31 13.29
N LEU A 192 -2.77 -11.02 13.40
CA LEU A 192 -1.78 -10.03 13.82
C LEU A 192 -1.24 -10.35 15.21
N ASP A 193 -2.11 -10.71 16.16
CA ASP A 193 -1.70 -11.01 17.54
C ASP A 193 -0.78 -12.24 17.59
N SER A 194 -1.14 -13.32 16.89
CA SER A 194 -0.33 -14.54 16.77
C SER A 194 1.03 -14.25 16.09
N PHE A 195 1.04 -13.43 15.04
CA PHE A 195 2.28 -13.03 14.38
C PHE A 195 3.21 -12.22 15.30
N VAL A 196 2.64 -11.25 16.02
CA VAL A 196 3.37 -10.38 16.97
C VAL A 196 3.98 -11.20 18.09
N GLU A 197 3.23 -12.15 18.67
CA GLU A 197 3.70 -13.05 19.71
C GLU A 197 4.86 -13.94 19.21
N LYS A 198 4.66 -14.64 18.09
CA LYS A 198 5.68 -15.55 17.51
C LYS A 198 6.98 -14.85 17.18
N ASN A 199 6.90 -13.62 16.65
CA ASN A 199 8.05 -12.84 16.24
C ASN A 199 8.59 -11.92 17.34
N GLN A 200 8.00 -11.97 18.54
CA GLN A 200 8.40 -11.17 19.71
C GLN A 200 8.46 -9.67 19.38
N VAL A 201 7.49 -9.17 18.61
CA VAL A 201 7.42 -7.77 18.22
C VAL A 201 6.97 -6.96 19.43
N LYS A 202 7.90 -6.21 20.02
CA LYS A 202 7.67 -5.49 21.29
C LYS A 202 6.89 -4.17 21.16
N LYS A 203 6.85 -3.62 19.94
CA LYS A 203 6.28 -2.30 19.69
C LYS A 203 5.74 -2.23 18.26
N ILE A 204 4.63 -1.54 18.06
CA ILE A 204 4.13 -1.14 16.73
C ILE A 204 3.76 0.34 16.80
N ASP A 205 4.43 1.19 16.02
CA ASP A 205 4.21 2.63 16.03
C ASP A 205 3.19 3.08 14.98
N LEU A 206 3.33 2.52 13.79
CA LEU A 206 2.54 2.85 12.62
C LEU A 206 2.13 1.55 11.91
N MET A 207 0.89 1.52 11.43
CA MET A 207 0.37 0.44 10.61
C MET A 207 -0.30 1.04 9.36
N LYS A 208 0.02 0.49 8.20
CA LYS A 208 -0.76 0.68 6.97
C LYS A 208 -1.54 -0.60 6.74
N ILE A 209 -2.82 -0.49 6.41
CA ILE A 209 -3.66 -1.62 5.99
C ILE A 209 -4.36 -1.24 4.69
N ASP A 210 -4.02 -1.96 3.63
CA ASP A 210 -4.52 -1.73 2.27
C ASP A 210 -4.65 -3.10 1.61
N THR A 211 -5.70 -3.82 1.99
CA THR A 211 -5.92 -5.23 1.58
C THR A 211 -7.20 -5.39 0.77
N GLU A 212 -7.77 -4.26 0.37
CA GLU A 212 -8.86 -4.12 -0.58
C GLU A 212 -10.15 -4.81 -0.11
N GLY A 213 -10.46 -4.80 1.19
CA GLY A 213 -11.77 -5.21 1.72
C GLY A 213 -11.78 -6.34 2.76
N VAL A 214 -10.65 -6.61 3.43
CA VAL A 214 -10.57 -7.53 4.59
C VAL A 214 -9.89 -6.88 5.81
N GLU A 215 -9.80 -5.55 5.81
CA GLU A 215 -9.15 -4.75 6.85
C GLU A 215 -9.79 -4.95 8.21
N ASP A 216 -11.11 -5.14 8.27
CA ASP A 216 -11.87 -5.41 9.50
C ASP A 216 -11.47 -6.75 10.15
N LEU A 217 -11.28 -7.80 9.34
CA LEU A 217 -10.81 -9.09 9.82
C LEU A 217 -9.37 -9.00 10.37
N ILE A 218 -8.50 -8.25 9.70
CA ILE A 218 -7.12 -8.03 10.14
C ILE A 218 -7.10 -7.31 11.49
N LEU A 219 -7.85 -6.21 11.62
CA LEU A 219 -7.95 -5.45 12.86
C LEU A 219 -8.54 -6.28 14.00
N LYS A 220 -9.57 -7.09 13.71
CA LYS A 220 -10.14 -8.03 14.68
C LYS A 220 -9.13 -9.08 15.15
N GLY A 221 -8.29 -9.58 14.24
CA GLY A 221 -7.19 -10.50 14.56
C GLY A 221 -5.96 -9.83 15.21
N GLY A 222 -5.97 -8.51 15.38
CA GLY A 222 -4.90 -7.71 16.00
C GLY A 222 -5.36 -6.95 17.24
N SER A 223 -6.49 -7.34 17.84
CA SER A 223 -7.12 -6.57 18.91
C SER A 223 -6.19 -6.38 20.11
N GLN A 224 -5.43 -7.41 20.49
CA GLN A 224 -4.50 -7.31 21.62
C GLN A 224 -3.35 -6.36 21.31
N CYS A 225 -2.65 -6.54 20.19
CA CYS A 225 -1.50 -5.71 19.86
C CYS A 225 -1.90 -4.24 19.60
N ILE A 226 -3.08 -3.97 19.05
CA ILE A 226 -3.61 -2.62 18.90
C ILE A 226 -3.83 -1.97 20.27
N ALA A 227 -4.46 -2.68 21.21
CA ALA A 227 -4.72 -2.15 22.56
C ALA A 227 -3.43 -1.87 23.33
N GLU A 228 -2.41 -2.71 23.19
CA GLU A 228 -1.13 -2.58 23.90
C GLU A 228 -0.23 -1.48 23.32
N ASN A 229 -0.21 -1.31 21.99
CA ASN A 229 0.76 -0.45 21.30
C ASN A 229 0.18 0.90 20.86
N LEU A 230 -1.15 0.97 20.74
CA LEU A 230 -1.90 2.12 20.24
C LEU A 230 -1.32 2.69 18.92
N PRO A 231 -0.97 1.89 17.89
CA PRO A 231 -0.36 2.41 16.67
C PRO A 231 -1.26 3.45 15.99
N ILE A 232 -0.67 4.40 15.27
CA ILE A 232 -1.47 5.13 14.25
C ILE A 232 -1.76 4.12 13.13
N ILE A 233 -3.02 4.03 12.69
CA ILE A 233 -3.40 3.10 11.62
C ILE A 233 -3.91 3.91 10.43
N ILE A 234 -3.27 3.73 9.28
CA ILE A 234 -3.70 4.27 7.99
C ILE A 234 -4.38 3.13 7.25
N CYS A 235 -5.67 3.27 6.98
CA CYS A 235 -6.50 2.19 6.45
C CYS A 235 -7.18 2.63 5.15
N GLU A 236 -7.13 1.76 4.14
CA GLU A 236 -7.98 1.92 2.97
C GLU A 236 -9.45 1.68 3.35
N THR A 237 -10.35 2.46 2.77
CA THR A 237 -11.80 2.36 2.96
C THR A 237 -12.52 2.46 1.62
N LEU A 238 -13.03 1.32 1.15
CA LEU A 238 -13.89 1.25 -0.03
C LEU A 238 -15.33 1.61 0.36
N PHE A 239 -15.93 2.52 -0.41
CA PHE A 239 -17.30 3.02 -0.17
C PHE A 239 -18.33 1.89 -0.16
N GLY A 240 -19.19 1.87 0.86
CA GLY A 240 -20.32 0.95 0.97
C GLY A 240 -19.92 -0.50 1.24
N ARG A 241 -18.74 -0.71 1.84
CA ARG A 241 -18.20 -2.04 2.17
C ARG A 241 -18.17 -2.27 3.67
N ILE A 242 -16.97 -2.23 4.26
CA ILE A 242 -16.68 -2.64 5.64
C ILE A 242 -16.60 -1.48 6.62
N GLU A 243 -16.99 -0.27 6.20
CA GLU A 243 -16.88 0.96 7.00
C GLU A 243 -17.58 0.84 8.35
N HIS A 244 -18.71 0.14 8.41
CA HIS A 244 -19.42 -0.13 9.66
C HIS A 244 -18.57 -0.98 10.62
N ASN A 245 -17.99 -2.08 10.13
CA ASN A 245 -17.19 -2.98 10.95
C ASN A 245 -15.90 -2.29 11.44
N LEU A 246 -15.23 -1.55 10.55
CA LEU A 246 -14.04 -0.77 10.90
C LEU A 246 -14.34 0.27 11.99
N GLU A 247 -15.44 1.01 11.84
CA GLU A 247 -15.86 2.01 12.83
C GLU A 247 -16.11 1.37 14.19
N ASP A 248 -16.85 0.27 14.24
CA ASP A 248 -17.20 -0.41 15.49
C ASP A 248 -15.94 -0.94 16.21
N ILE A 249 -15.06 -1.62 15.47
CA ILE A 249 -13.79 -2.15 16.01
C ILE A 249 -12.94 -1.01 16.59
N MET A 250 -12.73 0.05 15.80
CA MET A 250 -11.82 1.13 16.20
C MET A 250 -12.42 2.02 17.29
N THR A 251 -13.75 2.18 17.33
CA THR A 251 -14.44 2.79 18.48
C THR A 251 -14.21 1.97 19.75
N GLY A 252 -14.30 0.64 19.66
CA GLY A 252 -14.02 -0.27 20.78
C GLY A 252 -12.61 -0.13 21.35
N HIS A 253 -11.63 0.25 20.51
CA HIS A 253 -10.26 0.57 20.92
C HIS A 253 -10.04 2.03 21.32
N GLY A 254 -11.08 2.88 21.30
CA GLY A 254 -10.98 4.29 21.71
C GLY A 254 -10.32 5.21 20.70
N TYR A 255 -10.32 4.85 19.41
CA TYR A 255 -9.70 5.64 18.35
C TYR A 255 -10.61 6.72 17.78
N ASN A 256 -10.02 7.84 17.37
CA ASN A 256 -10.67 8.90 16.59
C ASN A 256 -10.45 8.67 15.08
N PHE A 257 -11.40 9.16 14.26
CA PHE A 257 -11.40 9.00 12.81
C PHE A 257 -11.01 10.29 12.09
N TYR A 258 -10.12 10.17 11.10
CA TYR A 258 -9.71 11.28 10.26
C TYR A 258 -9.70 10.86 8.79
N ASN A 259 -10.61 11.43 8.00
CA ASN A 259 -10.62 11.19 6.55
C ASN A 259 -9.48 11.97 5.90
N HIS A 260 -8.75 11.31 5.00
CA HIS A 260 -7.69 11.94 4.22
C HIS A 260 -8.23 12.59 2.95
N TYR A 261 -7.93 13.87 2.78
CA TYR A 261 -8.21 14.69 1.61
C TYR A 261 -6.92 15.31 1.09
N GLU A 262 -6.95 15.90 -0.11
CA GLU A 262 -5.78 16.59 -0.69
C GLU A 262 -5.20 17.69 0.22
N LYS A 263 -6.06 18.37 1.01
CA LYS A 263 -5.65 19.43 1.94
C LYS A 263 -5.05 18.91 3.25
N GLY A 264 -5.23 17.62 3.58
CA GLY A 264 -4.79 17.04 4.85
C GLY A 264 -5.82 16.09 5.46
N LEU A 265 -5.92 16.09 6.78
CA LEU A 265 -6.79 15.23 7.57
C LEU A 265 -7.96 16.01 8.16
N LYS A 266 -9.18 15.49 8.00
CA LYS A 266 -10.37 16.06 8.61
C LYS A 266 -10.96 15.09 9.62
N LYS A 267 -11.08 15.52 10.88
CA LYS A 267 -11.73 14.73 11.93
C LYS A 267 -13.21 14.53 11.59
N VAL A 268 -13.69 13.29 11.68
CA VAL A 268 -15.08 12.92 11.42
C VAL A 268 -15.65 12.14 12.59
N LYS A 269 -16.97 12.24 12.78
CA LYS A 269 -17.68 11.46 13.82
C LYS A 269 -17.93 10.02 13.38
N THR A 270 -17.98 9.78 12.07
CA THR A 270 -18.26 8.50 11.46
C THR A 270 -17.52 8.43 10.13
N ILE A 271 -17.06 7.23 9.78
CA ILE A 271 -16.47 6.92 8.47
C ILE A 271 -17.50 6.33 7.51
N LYS A 272 -18.73 6.06 8.00
CA LYS A 272 -19.86 5.66 7.18
C LYS A 272 -20.25 6.81 6.26
N ARG A 273 -20.43 6.51 4.99
CA ARG A 273 -20.77 7.51 3.96
C ARG A 273 -22.13 7.21 3.35
N ALA A 274 -22.87 8.27 3.06
CA ALA A 274 -24.14 8.18 2.33
C ALA A 274 -23.91 8.04 0.82
N ASP A 275 -22.89 8.71 0.30
CA ASP A 275 -22.49 8.74 -1.12
C ASP A 275 -20.97 8.58 -1.26
N ASP A 276 -20.51 8.15 -2.44
CA ASP A 276 -19.07 8.08 -2.73
C ASP A 276 -18.49 9.49 -2.92
N ASP A 277 -17.88 10.00 -1.85
CA ASP A 277 -17.23 11.31 -1.76
C ASP A 277 -15.77 11.31 -2.24
N GLY A 278 -15.29 10.18 -2.79
CA GLY A 278 -13.92 10.04 -3.25
C GLY A 278 -12.89 9.80 -2.15
N VAL A 279 -13.28 9.78 -0.86
CA VAL A 279 -12.35 9.40 0.22
C VAL A 279 -11.99 7.93 0.07
N ARG A 280 -10.71 7.61 0.18
CA ARG A 280 -10.23 6.23 0.11
C ARG A 280 -9.40 5.83 1.31
N ASN A 281 -8.94 6.78 2.11
CA ASN A 281 -8.04 6.54 3.22
C ASN A 281 -8.54 7.22 4.49
N VAL A 282 -8.51 6.46 5.58
CA VAL A 282 -8.85 6.92 6.92
C VAL A 282 -7.66 6.71 7.82
N PHE A 283 -7.39 7.69 8.67
CA PHE A 283 -6.43 7.58 9.75
C PHE A 283 -7.22 7.32 11.03
N PHE A 284 -6.97 6.17 11.64
CA PHE A 284 -7.36 5.90 13.02
C PHE A 284 -6.25 6.38 13.93
N VAL A 285 -6.55 7.37 14.77
CA VAL A 285 -5.57 7.91 15.73
C VAL A 285 -6.15 7.91 17.13
N HIS A 286 -5.49 7.19 18.05
CA HIS A 286 -5.84 7.21 19.46
C HIS A 286 -5.56 8.62 20.05
N PRO A 287 -6.40 9.16 20.96
CA PRO A 287 -6.23 10.50 21.54
C PRO A 287 -4.81 10.82 22.02
N ASN A 288 -4.12 9.83 22.62
CA ASN A 288 -2.73 9.97 23.08
C ASN A 288 -1.72 10.35 21.97
N LYS A 289 -2.03 10.03 20.70
CA LYS A 289 -1.17 10.28 19.54
C LYS A 289 -1.68 11.39 18.61
N GLU A 290 -2.77 12.07 18.98
CA GLU A 290 -3.38 13.14 18.14
C GLU A 290 -2.42 14.32 17.90
N HIS A 291 -1.49 14.58 18.83
CA HIS A 291 -0.45 15.60 18.67
C HIS A 291 0.48 15.34 17.47
N LEU A 292 0.66 14.08 17.04
CA LEU A 292 1.53 13.72 15.92
C LEU A 292 0.93 14.07 14.55
N ILE A 293 -0.39 14.26 14.47
CA ILE A 293 -1.08 14.59 13.22
C ILE A 293 -1.57 16.04 13.17
N LYS A 294 -1.37 16.82 14.24
CA LYS A 294 -1.98 18.14 14.43
C LYS A 294 -1.70 19.11 13.29
N GLU A 295 -0.50 19.07 12.71
CA GLU A 295 -0.11 19.95 11.60
C GLU A 295 -0.82 19.64 10.27
N PHE A 296 -1.45 18.47 10.15
CA PHE A 296 -2.19 18.06 8.96
C PHE A 296 -3.70 18.29 9.08
N LEU A 297 -4.19 18.74 10.23
CA LEU A 297 -5.61 18.96 10.46
C LEU A 297 -6.10 20.24 9.76
N PHE A 298 -7.30 20.19 9.18
CA PHE A 298 -7.97 21.36 8.58
C PHE A 298 -9.49 21.34 8.82
#